data_AF-A0A0F8VRZ7-F1
#
_entry.id   AF-A0A0F8VRZ7-F1
#
_cell.length_a   1.000
_cell.length_b   1.000
_cell.length_c   1.000
_cell.angle_alpha   90.00
_cell.angle_beta   90.00
_cell.angle_gamma   90.00
#
_symmetry.space_group_name_H-M   'P 1'
#
loop_
_entity.id
_entity.type
_entity.pdbx_description
1 polymer ?
#
loop_
_entity_poly.entity_id
_entity_poly.type
_entity_poly.pdbx_seq_one_letter_code
_entity_poly.pdbx_strand_id
1 'polypeptide(L)'
;MTKYLLLHTPSASDALRLAVRAQHLKRWEVPRTEYPATRAGYYAWRTYLGKRQAELVREMCIAGGYEGDVAERVAALVRKEGLKPGSGSAGAGADAETQVLEDVACLVFLDDQLEEFQGGYAEEKVLGILRKTWTK
;
A
#
# COMPACT_ATOMS: atom_id res chain seq x y z
N MET A 1 -4.47 -5.22 8.27
CA MET A 1 -5.10 -4.86 6.96
C MET A 1 -6.63 -5.05 6.94
N THR A 2 -7.17 -6.28 6.96
CA THR A 2 -8.63 -6.53 6.78
C THR A 2 -9.53 -5.80 7.78
N LYS A 3 -9.20 -5.83 9.09
CA LYS A 3 -9.93 -5.07 10.13
C LYS A 3 -10.13 -3.61 9.73
N TYR A 4 -9.04 -2.93 9.34
CA TYR A 4 -9.05 -1.52 8.99
C TYR A 4 -9.79 -1.23 7.68
N LEU A 5 -9.71 -2.13 6.69
CA LEU A 5 -10.54 -2.00 5.49
C LEU A 5 -12.03 -2.03 5.81
N LEU A 6 -12.47 -2.96 6.65
CA LEU A 6 -13.89 -3.08 6.99
C LEU A 6 -14.39 -1.93 7.86
N LEU A 7 -13.53 -1.35 8.71
CA LEU A 7 -13.86 -0.13 9.46
C LEU A 7 -13.96 1.11 8.56
N HIS A 8 -13.08 1.22 7.56
CA HIS A 8 -13.05 2.37 6.64
C HIS A 8 -14.10 2.28 5.52
N THR A 9 -14.28 1.08 4.95
CA THR A 9 -15.13 0.83 3.78
C THR A 9 -15.77 -0.57 3.90
N PRO A 10 -16.87 -0.70 4.66
CA PRO A 10 -17.52 -2.00 4.93
C PRO A 10 -17.94 -2.77 3.66
N SER A 11 -18.32 -2.04 2.61
CA SER A 11 -18.77 -2.55 1.32
C SER A 11 -17.68 -2.50 0.23
N ALA A 12 -16.41 -2.69 0.61
CA ALA A 12 -15.29 -2.75 -0.34
C ALA A 12 -15.48 -3.86 -1.39
N SER A 13 -15.10 -3.57 -2.64
CA SER A 13 -15.11 -4.56 -3.73
C SER A 13 -14.19 -5.74 -3.43
N ASP A 14 -14.41 -6.86 -4.09
CA ASP A 14 -13.53 -8.02 -3.96
C ASP A 14 -12.11 -7.71 -4.43
N ALA A 15 -11.95 -6.92 -5.49
CA ALA A 15 -10.64 -6.51 -5.97
C ALA A 15 -9.87 -5.70 -4.91
N LEU A 16 -10.54 -4.74 -4.26
CA LEU A 16 -9.94 -3.96 -3.17
C LEU A 16 -9.61 -4.83 -1.95
N ARG A 17 -10.48 -5.77 -1.58
CA ARG A 17 -10.23 -6.72 -0.49
C ARG A 17 -8.99 -7.57 -0.74
N LEU A 18 -8.84 -8.08 -1.96
CA LEU A 18 -7.66 -8.86 -2.37
C LEU A 18 -6.40 -7.99 -2.38
N ALA A 19 -6.45 -6.80 -2.97
CA ALA A 19 -5.31 -5.89 -3.06
C ALA A 19 -4.80 -5.45 -1.67
N VAL A 20 -5.71 -5.12 -0.75
CA VAL A 20 -5.37 -4.77 0.64
C VAL A 20 -4.70 -5.93 1.38
N ARG A 21 -5.13 -7.18 1.14
CA ARG A 21 -4.50 -8.38 1.73
C ARG A 21 -3.15 -8.68 1.10
N ALA A 22 -2.97 -8.35 -0.18
CA ALA A 22 -1.72 -8.50 -0.90
C ALA A 22 -0.73 -7.35 -0.63
N GLN A 23 -1.11 -6.36 0.18
CA GLN A 23 -0.19 -5.29 0.50
C GLN A 23 1.01 -5.84 1.28
N HIS A 24 2.22 -5.56 0.77
CA HIS A 24 3.47 -6.14 1.26
C HIS A 24 3.61 -7.66 1.09
N LEU A 25 2.83 -8.28 0.19
CA LEU A 25 2.92 -9.72 -0.12
C LEU A 25 4.37 -10.11 -0.41
N LYS A 26 4.86 -11.12 0.31
CA LYS A 26 6.21 -11.68 0.14
C LYS A 26 7.33 -10.63 0.13
N ARG A 27 7.15 -9.52 0.84
CA ARG A 27 8.13 -8.43 0.92
C ARG A 27 9.46 -8.88 1.53
N TRP A 28 9.41 -9.80 2.48
CA TRP A 28 10.58 -10.33 3.20
C TRP A 28 11.55 -11.11 2.30
N GLU A 29 11.10 -11.59 1.14
CA GLU A 29 11.95 -12.31 0.17
C GLU A 29 12.91 -11.37 -0.58
N VAL A 30 12.74 -10.05 -0.45
CA VAL A 30 13.62 -9.03 -1.07
C VAL A 30 14.07 -8.07 0.03
N PRO A 31 15.10 -8.41 0.81
CA PRO A 31 15.62 -7.59 1.90
C PRO A 31 16.02 -6.19 1.45
N ARG A 32 15.78 -5.18 2.29
CA ARG A 32 16.21 -3.80 2.03
C ARG A 32 17.72 -3.68 1.85
N THR A 33 18.50 -4.56 2.47
CA THR A 33 19.97 -4.59 2.43
C THR A 33 20.55 -4.94 1.06
N GLU A 34 19.76 -5.51 0.14
CA GLU A 34 20.19 -5.79 -1.24
C GLU A 34 20.28 -4.54 -2.12
N TYR A 35 19.80 -3.38 -1.64
CA TYR A 35 19.80 -2.12 -2.36
C TYR A 35 20.68 -1.08 -1.61
N PRO A 36 21.31 -0.11 -2.31
CA PRO A 36 22.12 0.92 -1.67
C PRO A 36 21.36 1.67 -0.57
N ALA A 37 22.01 2.00 0.55
CA ALA A 37 21.45 2.75 1.68
C ALA A 37 21.24 4.25 1.39
N THR A 38 20.80 4.56 0.16
CA THR A 38 20.50 5.92 -0.31
C THR A 38 19.00 6.07 -0.52
N ARG A 39 18.55 7.32 -0.66
CA ARG A 39 17.17 7.63 -1.02
C ARG A 39 16.78 7.01 -2.36
N ALA A 40 17.66 7.05 -3.36
CA ALA A 40 17.45 6.43 -4.66
C ALA A 40 17.34 4.90 -4.56
N GLY A 41 18.23 4.25 -3.79
CA GLY A 41 18.16 2.81 -3.55
C GLY A 41 16.87 2.38 -2.86
N TYR A 42 16.38 3.17 -1.89
CA TYR A 42 15.07 2.92 -1.25
C TYR A 42 13.90 3.00 -2.25
N TYR A 43 13.88 4.01 -3.11
CA TYR A 43 12.81 4.12 -4.12
C TYR A 43 12.87 2.99 -5.14
N ALA A 44 14.07 2.62 -5.62
CA ALA A 44 14.25 1.49 -6.53
C ALA A 44 13.72 0.18 -5.92
N TRP A 45 14.07 -0.10 -4.66
CA TRP A 45 13.58 -1.25 -3.91
C TRP A 45 12.04 -1.25 -3.78
N ARG A 46 11.46 -0.11 -3.37
CA ARG A 46 10.01 0.03 -3.22
C ARG A 46 9.28 -0.17 -4.56
N THR A 47 9.80 0.40 -5.65
CA THR A 47 9.21 0.25 -6.99
C THR A 47 9.27 -1.19 -7.47
N TYR A 48 10.41 -1.87 -7.27
CA TYR A 48 10.54 -3.29 -7.62
C TYR A 48 9.55 -4.16 -6.83
N LEU A 49 9.46 -3.96 -5.52
CA LEU A 49 8.52 -4.68 -4.67
C LEU A 49 7.06 -4.51 -5.13
N GLY A 50 6.64 -3.29 -5.45
CA GLY A 50 5.28 -3.03 -5.92
C GLY A 50 4.95 -3.78 -7.21
N LYS A 51 5.88 -3.81 -8.18
CA LYS A 51 5.72 -4.58 -9.43
C LYS A 51 5.64 -6.08 -9.17
N ARG A 52 6.56 -6.60 -8.36
CA ARG A 52 6.61 -8.02 -8.00
C ARG A 52 5.34 -8.48 -7.28
N GLN A 53 4.86 -7.69 -6.32
CA GLN A 53 3.65 -7.97 -5.55
C GLN A 53 2.41 -8.00 -6.43
N ALA A 54 2.32 -7.06 -7.37
CA ALA A 54 1.23 -6.99 -8.33
C ALA A 54 1.20 -8.20 -9.27
N GLU A 55 2.36 -8.67 -9.75
CA GLU A 55 2.41 -9.89 -10.58
C GLU A 55 1.99 -11.12 -9.77
N LEU A 56 2.56 -11.29 -8.58
CA LEU A 56 2.25 -12.44 -7.72
C LEU A 56 0.75 -12.51 -7.39
N VAL A 57 0.14 -11.39 -7.00
CA VAL A 57 -1.30 -11.39 -6.67
C VAL A 57 -2.16 -11.63 -7.92
N ARG A 58 -1.75 -11.11 -9.09
CA ARG A 58 -2.44 -11.34 -10.36
C ARG A 58 -2.47 -12.83 -10.70
N GLU A 59 -1.31 -13.49 -10.65
CA GLU A 59 -1.19 -14.94 -10.86
C GLU A 59 -2.04 -15.73 -9.86
N MET A 60 -2.01 -15.34 -8.58
CA MET A 60 -2.83 -15.98 -7.53
C MET A 60 -4.34 -15.80 -7.78
N CYS A 61 -4.78 -14.64 -8.30
CA CYS A 61 -6.18 -14.40 -8.64
C CYS A 61 -6.62 -15.30 -9.80
N ILE A 62 -5.83 -15.37 -10.88
CA ILE A 62 -6.11 -16.24 -12.04
C ILE A 62 -6.17 -17.70 -11.60
N ALA A 63 -5.18 -18.16 -10.82
CA ALA A 63 -5.15 -19.53 -10.29
C ALA A 63 -6.34 -19.81 -9.35
N GLY A 64 -6.87 -18.78 -8.69
CA GLY A 64 -8.06 -18.83 -7.85
C GLY A 64 -9.38 -18.78 -8.63
N GLY A 65 -9.36 -18.68 -9.96
CA GLY A 65 -10.55 -18.65 -10.81
C GLY A 65 -11.15 -17.27 -11.04
N TYR A 66 -10.45 -16.18 -10.71
CA TYR A 66 -10.86 -14.83 -11.10
C TYR A 66 -10.58 -14.56 -12.57
N GLU A 67 -11.48 -13.82 -13.21
CA GLU A 67 -11.30 -13.31 -14.57
C GLU A 67 -10.09 -12.38 -14.67
N GLY A 68 -9.50 -12.31 -15.88
CA GLY A 68 -8.25 -11.58 -16.12
C GLY A 68 -8.35 -10.08 -15.87
N ASP A 69 -9.52 -9.47 -16.10
CA ASP A 69 -9.79 -8.06 -15.82
C ASP A 69 -9.82 -7.78 -14.31
N VAL A 70 -10.43 -8.66 -13.51
CA VAL A 70 -10.42 -8.57 -12.04
C VAL A 70 -9.02 -8.77 -11.50
N ALA A 71 -8.28 -9.75 -12.01
CA ALA A 71 -6.89 -9.99 -11.60
C ALA A 71 -5.99 -8.78 -11.91
N GLU A 72 -6.16 -8.15 -13.07
CA GLU A 72 -5.44 -6.92 -13.42
C GLU A 72 -5.87 -5.73 -12.55
N ARG A 73 -7.16 -5.63 -12.21
CA ARG A 73 -7.65 -4.61 -11.28
C ARG A 73 -6.97 -4.72 -9.91
N VAL A 74 -6.84 -5.93 -9.37
CA VAL A 74 -6.12 -6.18 -8.11
C VAL A 74 -4.65 -5.76 -8.23
N ALA A 75 -4.00 -6.13 -9.33
CA ALA A 75 -2.61 -5.80 -9.59
C ALA A 75 -2.36 -4.28 -9.67
N ALA A 76 -3.23 -3.55 -10.38
CA ALA A 76 -3.18 -2.09 -10.50
C ALA A 76 -3.31 -1.38 -9.13
N LEU A 77 -4.22 -1.86 -8.28
CA LEU A 77 -4.39 -1.36 -6.91
C LEU A 77 -3.12 -1.58 -6.07
N VAL A 78 -2.49 -2.75 -6.15
CA VAL A 78 -1.23 -3.04 -5.43
C VAL A 78 -0.08 -2.16 -5.90
N ARG A 79 -0.01 -1.84 -7.20
CA ARG A 79 0.95 -0.86 -7.74
C ARG A 79 0.62 0.60 -7.36
N LYS A 80 -0.55 0.82 -6.78
CA LYS A 80 -1.11 2.14 -6.42
C LYS A 80 -1.27 3.04 -7.65
N GLU A 81 -1.71 2.47 -8.76
CA GLU A 81 -2.03 3.22 -9.96
C GLU A 81 -3.24 4.14 -9.70
N GLY A 82 -3.19 5.36 -10.21
CA GLY A 82 -4.24 6.36 -9.97
C GLY A 82 -4.19 7.04 -8.59
N LEU A 83 -3.19 6.75 -7.75
CA LEU A 83 -2.95 7.51 -6.52
C LEU A 83 -2.40 8.91 -6.86
N LYS A 84 -3.02 9.96 -6.31
CA LYS A 84 -2.53 11.34 -6.49
C LYS A 84 -1.68 11.78 -5.30
N PRO A 85 -0.54 12.47 -5.51
CA PRO A 85 0.26 13.00 -4.41
C PRO A 85 -0.54 14.08 -3.65
N GLY A 86 -0.67 13.93 -2.33
CA GLY A 86 -1.27 14.95 -1.45
C GLY A 86 -2.80 14.99 -1.45
N SER A 87 -3.49 13.99 -2.01
CA SER A 87 -4.95 13.91 -1.94
C SER A 87 -5.37 13.28 -0.63
N GLY A 88 -5.64 14.14 0.33
CA GLY A 88 -6.37 13.72 1.50
C GLY A 88 -7.85 13.43 1.26
N SER A 89 -8.41 14.11 0.26
CA SER A 89 -9.74 13.88 -0.26
C SER A 89 -9.59 13.48 -1.71
N ALA A 90 -10.41 12.53 -2.17
CA ALA A 90 -10.49 12.07 -3.55
C ALA A 90 -10.80 13.25 -4.50
N GLY A 91 -9.76 14.00 -4.87
CA GLY A 91 -9.86 15.05 -5.87
C GLY A 91 -10.21 14.42 -7.22
N ALA A 92 -10.97 15.16 -8.04
CA ALA A 92 -11.42 14.71 -9.36
C ALA A 92 -10.27 14.04 -10.14
N GLY A 93 -10.44 12.75 -10.48
CA GLY A 93 -9.50 11.95 -11.26
C GLY A 93 -8.48 11.10 -10.46
N ALA A 94 -8.58 11.01 -9.13
CA ALA A 94 -7.91 9.95 -8.37
C ALA A 94 -8.75 8.67 -8.40
N ASP A 95 -8.11 7.51 -8.37
CA ASP A 95 -8.82 6.23 -8.20
C ASP A 95 -9.22 6.07 -6.72
N ALA A 96 -10.53 6.05 -6.47
CA ALA A 96 -11.08 6.01 -5.12
C ALA A 96 -10.64 4.76 -4.34
N GLU A 97 -10.54 3.60 -5.00
CA GLU A 97 -10.13 2.38 -4.30
C GLU A 97 -8.63 2.36 -4.03
N THR A 98 -7.83 2.93 -4.94
CA THR A 98 -6.39 3.12 -4.68
C THR A 98 -6.18 4.02 -3.48
N GLN A 99 -6.98 5.09 -3.34
CA GLN A 99 -6.95 5.96 -2.17
C GLN A 99 -7.33 5.19 -0.89
N VAL A 100 -8.41 4.40 -0.93
CA VAL A 100 -8.80 3.56 0.23
C VAL A 100 -7.69 2.59 0.62
N LEU A 101 -6.99 1.98 -0.34
CA LEU A 101 -5.85 1.10 -0.05
C LEU A 101 -4.72 1.87 0.66
N GLU A 102 -4.40 3.08 0.22
CA GLU A 102 -3.42 3.94 0.90
C GLU A 102 -3.87 4.30 2.33
N ASP A 103 -5.13 4.68 2.49
CA ASP A 103 -5.70 5.04 3.80
C ASP A 103 -5.65 3.87 4.79
N VAL A 104 -5.99 2.66 4.34
CA VAL A 104 -5.90 1.44 5.15
C VAL A 104 -4.44 1.13 5.52
N ALA A 105 -3.50 1.32 4.60
CA ALA A 105 -2.08 1.16 4.91
C ALA A 105 -1.58 2.17 5.94
N CYS A 106 -2.03 3.42 5.85
CA CYS A 106 -1.75 4.48 6.84
C CYS A 106 -2.34 4.15 8.21
N LEU A 107 -3.60 3.68 8.28
CA LEU A 107 -4.23 3.28 9.54
C LEU A 107 -3.50 2.12 10.21
N VAL A 108 -3.07 1.12 9.43
CA VAL A 108 -2.26 0.01 9.95
C VAL A 108 -0.90 0.47 10.43
N PHE A 109 -0.24 1.37 9.71
CA PHE A 109 1.02 1.95 10.19
C PHE A 109 0.84 2.66 11.53
N LEU A 110 -0.22 3.46 11.68
CA LEU A 110 -0.49 4.20 12.91
C LEU A 110 -0.79 3.29 14.11
N ASP A 111 -1.51 2.19 13.90
CA ASP A 111 -1.88 1.26 14.98
C ASP A 111 -0.77 0.26 15.31
N ASP A 112 -0.18 -0.38 14.29
CA ASP A 112 0.69 -1.54 14.50
C ASP A 112 2.19 -1.18 14.56
N GLN A 113 2.59 -0.03 14.01
CA GLN A 113 4.02 0.25 13.71
C GLN A 113 4.53 1.57 14.27
N LEU A 114 3.65 2.54 14.57
CA LEU A 114 4.07 3.88 14.96
C LEU A 114 4.91 3.88 16.26
N GLU A 115 4.52 3.08 17.25
CA GLU A 115 5.18 3.05 18.56
C GLU A 115 6.65 2.58 18.47
N GLU A 116 6.91 1.52 17.71
CA GLU A 116 8.28 1.06 17.44
C GLU A 116 9.01 2.05 16.54
N PHE A 117 8.32 2.56 15.51
CA PHE A 117 8.90 3.48 14.53
C PHE A 117 9.42 4.77 15.19
N GLN A 118 8.66 5.37 16.10
CA GLN A 118 9.05 6.63 16.74
C GLN A 118 10.31 6.50 17.60
N GLY A 119 10.57 5.32 18.19
CA GLY A 119 11.78 5.07 18.98
C GLY A 119 13.07 5.11 18.14
N GLY A 120 12.98 4.96 16.83
CA GLY A 120 14.13 4.95 15.91
C GLY A 120 14.49 6.31 15.30
N TYR A 121 13.75 7.38 15.57
CA TYR A 121 13.94 8.68 14.91
C TYR A 121 13.74 9.88 15.83
N ALA A 122 14.38 11.00 15.50
CA ALA A 122 14.14 12.28 16.16
C ALA A 122 12.68 12.74 15.99
N GLU A 123 12.17 13.44 17.00
CA GLU A 123 10.76 13.88 17.08
C GLU A 123 10.33 14.66 15.84
N GLU A 124 11.17 15.57 15.32
CA GLU A 124 10.85 16.39 14.15
C GLU A 124 10.59 15.53 12.90
N LYS A 125 11.32 14.41 12.78
CA LYS A 125 11.12 13.46 11.69
C LYS A 125 9.84 12.67 11.86
N VAL A 126 9.52 12.24 13.08
CA VAL A 126 8.25 11.55 13.39
C VAL A 126 7.07 12.45 13.08
N LEU A 127 7.08 13.70 13.58
CA LEU A 127 6.05 14.70 13.31
C LEU A 127 5.89 14.99 11.81
N GLY A 128 7.01 15.08 11.08
CA GLY A 128 6.99 15.25 9.64
C GLY A 128 6.35 14.10 8.87
N ILE A 129 6.46 12.86 9.38
CA ILE A 129 5.79 11.68 8.82
C ILE A 129 4.32 11.67 9.18
N LEU A 130 3.96 11.91 10.44
CA LEU A 130 2.57 11.98 10.89
C LEU A 130 1.76 13.00 10.10
N ARG A 131 2.31 14.20 9.85
CA ARG A 131 1.66 15.22 9.01
C ARG A 131 1.36 14.71 7.61
N LYS A 132 2.29 13.99 6.99
CA LYS A 132 2.11 13.42 5.64
C LYS A 132 1.12 12.26 5.63
N THR A 133 1.12 11.44 6.68
CA THR A 133 0.16 10.34 6.86
C THR A 133 -1.26 10.87 7.10
N TRP A 134 -1.40 12.02 7.76
CA TRP A 134 -2.69 12.64 8.12
C TRP A 134 -3.22 13.61 7.07
N THR A 135 -2.49 13.93 5.99
CA THR A 135 -3.03 14.84 4.95
C THR A 135 -4.16 14.13 4.20
N LYS A 136 -5.34 14.12 4.85
CA LYS A 136 -6.68 13.61 4.55
C LYS A 136 -7.62 14.82 4.43
#